data_AF-A0A927JLM4-F1
#
_entry.id   AF-A0A927JLM4-F1
#
_cell.length_a   1.000
_cell.length_b   1.000
_cell.length_c   1.000
_cell.angle_alpha   90.00
_cell.angle_beta   90.00
_cell.angle_gamma   90.00
#
_symmetry.space_group_name_H-M   'P 1'
#
loop_
_entity.id
_entity.type
_entity.pdbx_description
1 polymer ?
#
loop_
_entity_poly.entity_id
_entity_poly.type
_entity_poly.pdbx_seq_one_letter_code
_entity_poly.pdbx_strand_id
1 'polypeptide(L)'
;MSVGRDYMVRKTTGPSAPKLFLDTRIVPRLVNTAGGAEVLLDRAATRTGLRPSLILAGAAGGVGLLIIGAWRRRRGGDATHRAD
;
A
#
# COMPACT_ATOMS: atom_id res chain seq x y z
N MET A 1 -13.04 32.83 34.62
CA MET A 1 -13.92 31.84 33.97
C MET A 1 -13.10 30.57 33.73
N SER A 2 -13.14 29.64 34.67
CA SER A 2 -12.46 28.35 34.54
C SER A 2 -13.40 27.38 33.85
N VAL A 3 -13.07 26.97 32.63
CA VAL A 3 -13.77 25.85 32.00
C VAL A 3 -13.49 24.63 32.90
N GLY A 4 -14.53 23.99 33.44
CA GLY A 4 -14.42 22.89 34.42
C GLY A 4 -14.52 21.51 33.78
N ARG A 5 -13.70 20.54 34.21
CA ARG A 5 -13.40 19.22 33.57
C ARG A 5 -14.51 18.50 32.79
N ASP A 6 -15.77 18.77 33.10
CA ASP A 6 -16.97 18.33 32.40
C ASP A 6 -17.05 18.79 30.93
N TYR A 7 -16.28 19.82 30.53
CA TYR A 7 -16.12 20.20 29.10
C TYR A 7 -15.18 19.25 28.33
N MET A 8 -14.41 18.39 29.01
CA MET A 8 -13.54 17.45 28.32
C MET A 8 -14.34 16.26 27.82
N VAL A 9 -14.41 16.11 26.50
CA VAL A 9 -14.95 14.91 25.84
C VAL A 9 -14.31 13.67 26.47
N ARG A 10 -15.13 12.85 27.15
CA ARG A 10 -14.67 11.59 27.73
C ARG A 10 -14.10 10.72 26.62
N LYS A 11 -12.82 10.37 26.74
CA LYS A 11 -12.21 9.38 25.85
C LYS A 11 -12.91 8.04 26.07
N THR A 12 -13.26 7.38 24.96
CA THR A 12 -13.84 6.03 25.00
C THR A 12 -12.83 5.05 25.61
N THR A 13 -13.33 3.92 26.11
CA THR A 13 -12.58 2.90 26.89
C THR A 13 -11.49 2.16 26.12
N GLY A 14 -11.22 2.52 24.86
CA GLY A 14 -10.15 1.95 24.03
C GLY A 14 -10.37 2.18 22.54
N PRO A 15 -9.37 1.89 21.69
CA PRO A 15 -9.53 1.89 20.25
C PRO A 15 -10.49 0.78 19.82
N SER A 16 -11.31 1.05 18.80
CA SER A 16 -12.13 0.02 18.18
C SER A 16 -11.24 -1.06 17.55
N ALA A 17 -11.72 -2.31 17.47
CA ALA A 17 -10.96 -3.42 16.90
C ALA A 17 -10.40 -3.13 15.49
N PRO A 18 -11.15 -2.48 14.57
CA PRO A 18 -10.59 -2.08 13.28
C PRO A 18 -9.43 -1.09 13.41
N LYS A 19 -9.54 -0.09 14.28
CA LYS A 19 -8.48 0.90 14.50
C LYS A 19 -7.22 0.23 15.06
N LEU A 20 -7.38 -0.64 16.05
CA LEU A 20 -6.26 -1.38 16.64
C LEU A 20 -5.56 -2.24 15.58
N PHE A 21 -6.31 -2.91 14.70
CA PHE A 21 -5.75 -3.72 13.63
C PHE A 21 -4.95 -2.89 12.61
N LEU A 22 -5.51 -1.75 12.18
CA LEU A 22 -4.84 -0.83 11.26
C LEU A 22 -3.52 -0.33 11.86
N ASP A 23 -3.58 0.20 13.08
CA ASP A 23 -2.45 0.87 13.73
C ASP A 23 -1.32 -0.11 14.09
N THR A 24 -1.65 -1.37 14.40
CA THR A 24 -0.65 -2.37 14.85
C THR A 24 -0.13 -3.29 13.77
N ARG A 25 -0.91 -3.55 12.71
CA ARG A 25 -0.54 -4.52 11.67
C ARG A 25 -0.37 -3.89 10.31
N ILE A 26 -1.30 -3.06 9.87
CA ILE A 26 -1.24 -2.50 8.52
C ILE A 26 -0.19 -1.41 8.45
N VAL A 27 -0.29 -0.40 9.31
CA VAL A 27 0.59 0.78 9.25
C VAL A 27 2.06 0.40 9.39
N PRO A 28 2.49 -0.40 10.39
CA PRO A 28 3.91 -0.74 10.53
C PRO A 28 4.44 -1.54 9.34
N ARG A 29 3.64 -2.45 8.78
CA ARG A 29 4.05 -3.23 7.61
C ARG A 29 4.25 -2.32 6.40
N LEU A 30 3.29 -1.42 6.13
CA LEU A 30 3.40 -0.49 5.01
C LEU A 30 4.63 0.41 5.13
N VAL A 31 4.83 1.02 6.30
CA VAL A 31 5.97 1.91 6.55
C VAL A 31 7.30 1.14 6.40
N ASN A 32 7.41 -0.05 6.98
CA ASN A 32 8.63 -0.87 6.86
C ASN A 32 8.89 -1.30 5.42
N THR A 33 7.84 -1.66 4.66
CA THR A 33 8.00 -2.02 3.24
C THR A 33 8.41 -0.83 2.40
N ALA A 34 7.87 0.36 2.66
CA ALA A 34 8.24 1.59 1.95
C ALA A 34 9.71 1.95 2.20
N GLY A 35 10.13 1.99 3.48
CA GLY A 35 11.54 2.25 3.82
C GLY A 35 12.49 1.20 3.25
N GLY A 36 12.10 -0.08 3.24
CA GLY A 36 12.88 -1.14 2.60
C GLY A 36 13.02 -0.95 1.08
N ALA A 37 11.94 -0.51 0.41
CA ALA A 37 11.96 -0.23 -1.03
C ALA A 37 12.89 0.95 -1.36
N GLU A 38 12.93 1.99 -0.53
CA GLU A 38 13.85 3.13 -0.70
C GLU A 38 15.31 2.68 -0.66
N VAL A 39 15.69 1.85 0.33
CA VAL A 39 17.05 1.30 0.45
C VAL A 39 17.40 0.44 -0.77
N LEU A 40 16.45 -0.38 -1.26
CA LEU A 40 16.66 -1.19 -2.46
C LEU A 40 16.82 -0.34 -3.71
N LEU A 41 16.04 0.73 -3.86
CA LEU A 41 16.14 1.67 -4.97
C LEU A 41 17.50 2.36 -4.99
N ASP A 42 17.98 2.82 -3.84
CA ASP A 42 19.29 3.48 -3.74
C ASP A 42 20.43 2.51 -4.06
N ARG A 43 20.35 1.28 -3.54
CA ARG A 43 21.30 0.20 -3.89
C ARG A 43 21.24 -0.17 -5.38
N ALA A 44 20.06 -0.16 -5.98
CA ALA A 44 19.90 -0.45 -7.41
C ALA A 44 20.47 0.70 -8.27
N ALA A 45 20.23 1.95 -7.87
CA ALA A 45 20.76 3.12 -8.54
C ALA A 45 22.29 3.15 -8.51
N THR A 46 22.91 2.92 -7.34
CA THR A 46 24.36 2.83 -7.21
C THR A 46 24.97 1.70 -8.04
N ARG A 47 24.29 0.54 -8.13
CA ARG A 47 24.78 -0.60 -8.91
C ARG A 47 24.61 -0.45 -10.43
N THR A 48 23.54 0.22 -10.87
CA THR A 48 23.20 0.34 -12.31
C THR A 48 23.64 1.66 -12.93
N GLY A 49 23.98 2.67 -12.13
CA GLY A 49 24.24 4.03 -12.58
C GLY A 49 22.97 4.79 -13.02
N LEU A 50 21.79 4.18 -12.88
CA LEU A 50 20.52 4.79 -13.26
C LEU A 50 19.96 5.65 -12.13
N ARG A 51 19.20 6.68 -12.49
CA ARG A 51 18.49 7.52 -11.52
C ARG A 51 17.41 6.68 -10.80
N PRO A 52 17.28 6.78 -9.45
CA PRO A 52 16.28 6.01 -8.69
C PRO A 52 14.84 6.16 -9.23
N SER A 53 14.49 7.35 -9.73
CA SER A 53 13.17 7.63 -10.31
C SER A 53 12.87 6.80 -11.57
N LEU A 54 13.88 6.50 -12.39
CA LEU A 54 13.72 5.65 -13.58
C LEU A 54 13.48 4.20 -13.20
N ILE A 55 14.21 3.72 -12.20
CA ILE A 55 14.05 2.35 -11.66
C ILE A 55 12.65 2.19 -11.08
N LEU A 56 12.20 3.18 -10.29
CA LEU A 56 10.86 3.21 -9.72
C LEU A 56 9.78 3.25 -10.80
N ALA A 57 9.93 4.12 -11.80
CA ALA A 57 8.98 4.22 -12.92
C ALA A 57 8.89 2.91 -13.70
N GLY A 58 10.03 2.27 -13.98
CA GLY A 58 10.08 0.96 -14.64
C GLY A 58 9.40 -0.13 -13.82
N ALA A 59 9.70 -0.21 -12.52
CA ALA A 59 9.07 -1.17 -11.61
C ALA A 59 7.55 -0.96 -11.52
N ALA A 60 7.10 0.28 -11.32
CA ALA A 60 5.68 0.63 -11.24
C ALA A 60 4.95 0.33 -12.56
N GLY A 61 5.55 0.67 -13.70
CA GLY A 61 5.01 0.35 -15.02
C GLY A 61 4.90 -1.16 -15.27
N GLY A 62 5.93 -1.93 -14.92
CA GLY A 62 5.92 -3.39 -15.02
C GLY A 62 4.83 -4.04 -14.18
N VAL A 63 4.67 -3.60 -12.92
CA VAL A 63 3.58 -4.07 -12.05
C VAL A 63 2.21 -3.71 -12.63
N GLY A 64 2.04 -2.49 -13.13
CA GLY A 64 0.79 -2.06 -13.78
C GLY A 64 0.42 -2.94 -14.97
N LEU A 65 1.38 -3.25 -15.83
CA LEU A 65 1.17 -4.15 -16.97
C LEU A 65 0.79 -5.57 -16.53
N LEU A 66 1.41 -6.10 -15.49
CA LEU A 66 1.07 -7.42 -14.93
C LEU A 66 -0.36 -7.45 -14.39
N ILE A 67 -0.77 -6.40 -13.68
CA ILE A 67 -2.14 -6.27 -13.14
C ILE A 67 -3.15 -6.20 -14.29
N ILE A 68 -2.92 -5.32 -15.27
CA ILE A 68 -3.80 -5.18 -16.43
C ILE A 68 -3.88 -6.50 -17.21
N GLY A 69 -2.74 -7.16 -17.44
CA GLY A 69 -2.67 -8.44 -18.13
C GLY A 69 -3.41 -9.56 -17.37
N ALA A 70 -3.29 -9.61 -16.04
CA ALA A 70 -4.03 -10.57 -15.22
C ALA A 70 -5.55 -10.31 -15.26
N TRP A 71 -5.96 -9.03 -15.23
CA TRP A 71 -7.37 -8.66 -15.30
C TRP A 71 -8.01 -8.98 -16.65
N ARG A 72 -7.30 -8.71 -17.76
CA ARG A 72 -7.76 -9.06 -19.10
C ARG A 72 -7.91 -10.57 -19.28
N ARG A 73 -6.98 -11.38 -18.75
CA ARG A 73 -7.08 -12.84 -18.77
C ARG A 73 -8.32 -13.37 -18.05
N ARG A 74 -8.64 -12.81 -16.87
CA ARG A 74 -9.84 -13.19 -16.12
C ARG A 74 -11.13 -12.89 -16.89
N ARG A 75 -11.21 -11.74 -17.55
CA ARG A 75 -12.39 -11.36 -18.35
C ARG A 75 -12.52 -12.13 -19.67
N GLY A 76 -11.41 -12.54 -20.27
CA GLY A 76 -11.41 -13.34 -21.50
C GLY A 76 -11.84 -14.79 -21.30
N GLY A 77 -11.68 -15.34 -20.09
CA GLY A 77 -12.12 -16.70 -19.75
C GLY A 77 -13.64 -16.85 -19.58
N ASP A 78 -14.36 -15.78 -19.27
CA ASP A 78 -15.82 -15.81 -19.10
C ASP A 78 -16.60 -15.80 -20.45
N ALA A 79 -15.94 -15.47 -21.56
CA ALA A 79 -16.56 -15.39 -22.88
C ALA A 79 -16.65 -16.76 -23.59
N THR A 80 -15.89 -17.76 -23.15
CA THR A 80 -15.81 -19.07 -23.81
C THR A 80 -16.78 -20.11 -23.24
N HIS A 81 -17.46 -19.84 -22.12
CA HIS A 81 -18.38 -20.79 -21.46
C HIS A 81 -19.87 -20.48 -21.72
N ARG A 82 -20.20 -19.50 -22.57
CA ARG A 82 -21.59 -19.09 -22.87
C ARG A 82 -22.06 -19.45 -24.29
N ALA A 83 -21.24 -20.20 -25.05
CA ALA A 83 -21.49 -20.50 -26.46
C ALA A 83 -21.73 -22.00 -26.74
N ASP A 84 -22.03 -22.79 -25.72
CA ASP A 84 -22.45 -24.19 -25.85
C ASP A 84 -23.93 -24.35 -25.45
#